data_AF-A0A497AZP6-F1
#
_entry.id   AF-A0A497AZP6-F1
#
_cell.length_a   1.000
_cell.length_b   1.000
_cell.length_c   1.000
_cell.angle_alpha   90.00
_cell.angle_beta   90.00
_cell.angle_gamma   90.00
#
_symmetry.space_group_name_H-M   'P 1'
#
loop_
_entity.id
_entity.type
_entity.pdbx_description
1 polymer ?
#
loop_
_entity_poly.entity_id
_entity_poly.type
_entity_poly.pdbx_seq_one_letter_code
_entity_poly.pdbx_strand_id
1 'polypeptide(L)'
;MNTVELLQYSVGNALGILGQVTADLTQEQADWTPPGIANPIGGLYWHTLASVDMAVHGWGLGQAPLFQREGWQEKVVVSSAGEQRKDHPPEIRETRVDLAALREYEKLVIKAAHGWLASLSPEDLERQVKTPIGELSLAQMVETFVIWHINAHCGEISALKGCQGATGYPF
;
A
#
# COMPACT_ATOMS: atom_id res chain seq x y z
N MET A 1 -11.76 21.42 10.82
CA MET A 1 -11.45 20.34 9.89
C MET A 1 -11.93 20.70 8.51
N ASN A 2 -11.03 21.21 7.67
CA ASN A 2 -11.24 21.33 6.23
C ASN A 2 -10.98 19.97 5.54
N THR A 3 -11.18 19.89 4.22
CA THR A 3 -11.02 18.65 3.46
C THR A 3 -9.59 18.09 3.53
N VAL A 4 -8.57 18.95 3.50
CA VAL A 4 -7.16 18.53 3.63
C VAL A 4 -6.92 17.91 5.01
N GLU A 5 -7.37 18.55 6.07
CA GLU A 5 -7.26 18.05 7.45
C GLU A 5 -7.97 16.70 7.62
N LEU A 6 -9.14 16.52 6.97
CA LEU A 6 -9.85 15.23 6.98
C LEU A 6 -9.10 14.15 6.21
N LEU A 7 -8.52 14.46 5.05
CA LEU A 7 -7.72 13.50 4.28
C LEU A 7 -6.44 13.11 5.02
N GLN A 8 -5.76 14.07 5.65
CA GLN A 8 -4.59 13.80 6.50
C GLN A 8 -4.94 12.85 7.65
N TYR A 9 -6.05 13.10 8.35
CA TYR A 9 -6.54 12.20 9.39
C TYR A 9 -6.87 10.81 8.83
N SER A 10 -7.59 10.75 7.71
CA SER A 10 -8.10 9.49 7.15
C SER A 10 -6.97 8.60 6.62
N VAL A 11 -5.98 9.19 5.94
CA VAL A 11 -4.77 8.47 5.50
C VAL A 11 -3.94 8.03 6.70
N GLY A 12 -3.76 8.90 7.70
CA GLY A 12 -3.06 8.53 8.93
C GLY A 12 -3.73 7.37 9.67
N ASN A 13 -5.06 7.37 9.74
CA ASN A 13 -5.84 6.30 10.34
C ASN A 13 -5.70 4.99 9.54
N ALA A 14 -5.84 5.04 8.21
CA ALA A 14 -5.69 3.86 7.36
C ALA A 14 -4.29 3.23 7.46
N LEU A 15 -3.23 4.05 7.36
CA LEU A 15 -1.84 3.59 7.54
C LEU A 15 -1.56 3.09 8.97
N GLY A 16 -2.14 3.73 9.98
CA GLY A 16 -2.05 3.28 11.36
C GLY A 16 -2.68 1.90 11.57
N ILE A 17 -3.86 1.67 10.99
CA ILE A 17 -4.54 0.37 11.03
C ILE A 17 -3.72 -0.69 10.27
N LEU A 18 -3.15 -0.35 9.10
CA LEU A 18 -2.26 -1.25 8.37
C LEU A 18 -1.05 -1.66 9.22
N GLY A 19 -0.41 -0.71 9.90
CA GLY A 19 0.69 -1.00 10.81
C GLY A 19 0.27 -1.90 11.96
N GLN A 20 -0.93 -1.71 12.51
CA GLN A 20 -1.46 -2.56 13.60
C GLN A 20 -1.76 -3.99 13.15
N VAL A 21 -2.44 -4.18 12.01
CA VAL A 21 -2.82 -5.52 11.52
C VAL A 21 -1.60 -6.35 11.10
N THR A 22 -0.49 -5.71 10.72
CA THR A 22 0.75 -6.35 10.26
C THR A 22 1.87 -6.38 11.32
N ALA A 23 1.67 -5.76 12.48
CA ALA A 23 2.71 -5.58 13.52
C ALA A 23 3.32 -6.91 14.01
N ASP A 24 2.49 -7.93 14.20
CA ASP A 24 2.85 -9.24 14.73
C ASP A 24 3.03 -10.31 13.64
N LEU A 25 2.93 -9.93 12.37
CA LEU A 25 3.07 -10.86 11.25
C LEU A 25 4.46 -11.53 11.29
N THR A 26 4.48 -12.85 11.14
CA THR A 26 5.71 -13.63 10.95
C THR A 26 6.01 -13.83 9.47
N GLN A 27 7.26 -14.16 9.14
CA GLN A 27 7.63 -14.50 7.75
C GLN A 27 6.81 -15.69 7.23
N GLU A 28 6.60 -16.72 8.07
CA GLU A 28 5.78 -17.89 7.72
C GLU A 28 4.34 -17.49 7.38
N GLN A 29 3.73 -16.58 8.15
CA GLN A 29 2.39 -16.09 7.87
C GLN A 29 2.31 -15.23 6.62
N ALA A 30 3.37 -14.46 6.33
CA ALA A 30 3.46 -13.64 5.13
C ALA A 30 3.57 -14.51 3.86
N ASP A 31 4.31 -15.61 3.93
CA ASP A 31 4.57 -16.52 2.80
C ASP A 31 3.50 -17.60 2.61
N TRP A 32 2.66 -17.84 3.63
CA TRP A 32 1.59 -18.81 3.57
C TRP A 32 0.68 -18.54 2.37
N THR A 33 0.47 -19.57 1.56
CA THR A 33 -0.34 -19.49 0.35
C THR A 33 -1.77 -19.93 0.65
N PRO A 34 -2.76 -19.02 0.56
CA PRO A 34 -4.14 -19.38 0.81
C PRO A 34 -4.69 -20.31 -0.26
N PRO A 35 -5.68 -21.18 0.09
CA PRO A 35 -6.35 -22.03 -0.90
C PRO A 35 -7.12 -21.19 -1.93
N GLY A 36 -7.43 -21.80 -3.08
CA GLY A 36 -8.13 -21.13 -4.17
C GLY A 36 -7.26 -20.07 -4.85
N ILE A 37 -7.83 -18.88 -5.07
CA ILE A 37 -7.17 -17.76 -5.78
C ILE A 37 -6.82 -16.57 -4.89
N ALA A 38 -7.04 -16.66 -3.57
CA ALA A 38 -6.73 -15.58 -2.64
C ALA A 38 -5.22 -15.32 -2.52
N ASN A 39 -4.82 -14.05 -2.46
CA ASN A 39 -3.41 -13.64 -2.44
C ASN A 39 -2.76 -13.88 -1.06
N PRO A 40 -1.45 -14.20 -1.01
CA PRO A 40 -0.72 -14.32 0.25
C PRO A 40 -0.59 -12.96 0.95
N ILE A 41 -0.48 -12.98 2.29
CA ILE A 41 -0.42 -11.76 3.11
C ILE A 41 0.77 -10.88 2.71
N GLY A 42 1.96 -11.47 2.52
CA GLY A 42 3.15 -10.72 2.14
C GLY A 42 2.99 -9.97 0.82
N GLY A 43 2.38 -10.62 -0.18
CA GLY A 43 2.07 -10.00 -1.46
C GLY A 43 1.07 -8.85 -1.33
N LEU A 44 0.00 -9.03 -0.55
CA LEU A 44 -0.99 -7.97 -0.29
C LEU A 44 -0.38 -6.78 0.44
N TYR A 45 0.48 -7.03 1.42
CA TYR A 45 1.13 -5.98 2.20
C TYR A 45 2.08 -5.15 1.33
N TRP A 46 2.91 -5.81 0.51
CA TRP A 46 3.72 -5.14 -0.51
C TRP A 46 2.87 -4.33 -1.48
N HIS A 47 1.83 -4.96 -2.05
CA HIS A 47 0.96 -4.31 -3.03
C HIS A 47 0.31 -3.05 -2.46
N THR A 48 -0.15 -3.11 -1.22
CA THR A 48 -0.77 -1.97 -0.53
C THR A 48 0.23 -0.80 -0.43
N LEU A 49 1.44 -1.05 0.07
CA LEU A 49 2.45 0.01 0.24
C LEU A 49 3.00 0.53 -1.10
N ALA A 50 3.19 -0.34 -2.09
CA ALA A 50 3.62 0.07 -3.43
C ALA A 50 2.55 0.93 -4.14
N SER A 51 1.27 0.65 -3.94
CA SER A 51 0.17 1.47 -4.44
C SER A 51 0.13 2.85 -3.79
N VAL A 52 0.33 2.94 -2.46
CA VAL A 52 0.45 4.23 -1.77
C VAL A 52 1.65 5.03 -2.29
N ASP A 53 2.80 4.38 -2.44
CA ASP A 53 4.01 5.01 -2.99
C ASP A 53 3.77 5.56 -4.41
N MET A 54 3.10 4.79 -5.27
CA MET A 54 2.71 5.22 -6.61
C MET A 54 1.74 6.41 -6.58
N ALA A 55 0.74 6.38 -5.69
CA ALA A 55 -0.22 7.47 -5.55
C ALA A 55 0.46 8.77 -5.12
N VAL A 56 1.36 8.69 -4.13
CA VAL A 56 2.10 9.84 -3.59
C VAL A 56 3.11 10.37 -4.61
N HIS A 57 4.04 9.53 -5.06
CA HIS A 57 5.14 10.00 -5.90
C HIS A 57 4.71 10.14 -7.36
N GLY A 58 4.03 9.13 -7.92
CA GLY A 58 3.60 9.14 -9.31
C GLY A 58 2.54 10.20 -9.59
N TRP A 59 1.36 10.06 -8.99
CA TRP A 59 0.24 10.95 -9.27
C TRP A 59 0.26 12.26 -8.46
N GLY A 60 0.75 12.20 -7.23
CA GLY A 60 0.88 13.36 -6.35
C GLY A 60 2.00 14.29 -6.78
N LEU A 61 3.23 13.77 -6.91
CA LEU A 61 4.45 14.57 -7.12
C LEU A 61 5.00 14.54 -8.56
N GLY A 62 4.48 13.68 -9.45
CA GLY A 62 5.02 13.53 -10.80
C GLY A 62 6.43 12.92 -10.84
N GLN A 63 6.77 12.09 -9.87
CA GLN A 63 8.07 11.45 -9.68
C GLN A 63 7.96 9.93 -9.78
N ALA A 64 9.07 9.26 -10.09
CA ALA A 64 9.13 7.80 -9.94
C ALA A 64 8.90 7.42 -8.46
N PRO A 65 8.15 6.34 -8.17
CA PRO A 65 7.97 5.82 -6.83
C PRO A 65 9.29 5.43 -6.15
N LEU A 66 9.33 5.44 -4.83
CA LEU A 66 10.47 4.97 -4.02
C LEU A 66 10.88 3.55 -4.42
N PHE A 67 9.91 2.66 -4.67
CA PHE A 67 10.22 1.28 -5.02
C PHE A 67 11.04 1.13 -6.29
N GLN A 68 10.86 2.03 -7.26
CA GLN A 68 11.67 2.08 -8.47
C GLN A 68 12.95 2.88 -8.26
N ARG A 69 12.85 4.13 -7.78
CA ARG A 69 14.00 5.05 -7.80
C ARG A 69 15.05 4.74 -6.73
N GLU A 70 14.66 4.09 -5.64
CA GLU A 70 15.55 3.70 -4.53
C GLU A 70 15.76 2.18 -4.42
N GLY A 71 15.23 1.43 -5.41
CA GLY A 71 15.38 -0.01 -5.52
C GLY A 71 14.76 -0.79 -4.36
N TRP A 72 13.62 -0.34 -3.82
CA TRP A 72 12.92 -1.11 -2.78
C TRP A 72 12.22 -2.33 -3.34
N GLN A 73 11.86 -2.34 -4.63
CA GLN A 73 11.30 -3.53 -5.26
C GLN A 73 12.25 -4.72 -5.17
N GLU A 74 13.53 -4.52 -5.51
CA GLU A 74 14.54 -5.59 -5.47
C GLU A 74 14.96 -5.96 -4.04
N LYS A 75 14.84 -5.03 -3.09
CA LYS A 75 15.13 -5.30 -1.67
C LYS A 75 14.01 -6.06 -0.98
N VAL A 76 12.76 -5.80 -1.34
CA VAL A 76 11.59 -6.37 -0.70
C VAL A 76 11.14 -7.64 -1.39
N VAL A 77 11.01 -7.64 -2.72
CA VAL A 77 10.44 -8.78 -3.47
C VAL A 77 11.54 -9.80 -3.74
N VAL A 78 11.55 -10.87 -2.96
CA VAL A 78 12.57 -11.94 -3.02
C VAL A 78 12.20 -13.05 -4.01
N SER A 79 10.93 -13.15 -4.41
CA SER A 79 10.47 -14.07 -5.46
C SER A 79 9.19 -13.57 -6.13
N SER A 80 9.06 -13.81 -7.43
CA SER A 80 7.86 -13.65 -8.25
C SER A 80 7.93 -14.65 -9.40
N ALA A 81 6.82 -15.29 -9.82
CA ALA A 81 6.89 -16.43 -10.75
C ALA A 81 6.93 -16.04 -12.25
N GLY A 82 7.05 -14.75 -12.58
CA GLY A 82 7.36 -14.29 -13.92
C GLY A 82 8.82 -13.82 -14.07
N GLU A 83 9.38 -13.93 -15.29
CA GLU A 83 10.36 -12.94 -15.73
C GLU A 83 9.78 -11.56 -15.37
N GLN A 84 10.55 -10.71 -14.69
CA GLN A 84 10.10 -9.35 -14.39
C GLN A 84 9.75 -8.65 -15.70
N ARG A 85 8.46 -8.72 -16.07
CA ARG A 85 7.93 -8.08 -17.25
C ARG A 85 8.15 -6.59 -17.04
N LYS A 86 9.01 -5.99 -17.87
CA LYS A 86 9.40 -4.58 -17.74
C LYS A 86 8.20 -3.62 -17.78
N ASP A 87 7.04 -4.11 -18.22
CA ASP A 87 5.80 -3.39 -18.44
C ASP A 87 4.68 -3.72 -17.41
N HIS A 88 4.85 -4.70 -16.51
CA HIS A 88 3.80 -5.08 -15.55
C HIS A 88 4.36 -5.42 -14.15
N PRO A 89 3.75 -4.93 -13.06
CA PRO A 89 4.14 -5.33 -11.71
C PRO A 89 3.93 -6.86 -11.54
N PRO A 90 4.76 -7.51 -10.70
CA PRO A 90 4.64 -8.94 -10.45
C PRO A 90 3.25 -9.30 -9.91
N GLU A 91 2.75 -10.48 -10.27
CA GLU A 91 1.44 -10.93 -9.78
C GLU A 91 1.48 -11.05 -8.24
N ILE A 92 0.49 -10.44 -7.57
CA ILE A 92 0.43 -10.38 -6.10
C ILE A 92 0.50 -11.79 -5.51
N ARG A 93 -0.17 -12.76 -6.13
CA ARG A 93 -0.22 -14.15 -5.70
C ARG A 93 1.16 -14.81 -5.64
N GLU A 94 2.01 -14.49 -6.60
CA GLU A 94 3.33 -15.09 -6.78
C GLU A 94 4.41 -14.32 -6.02
N THR A 95 4.09 -13.11 -5.56
CA THR A 95 5.02 -12.26 -4.83
C THR A 95 5.33 -12.87 -3.46
N ARG A 96 6.63 -13.01 -3.17
CA ARG A 96 7.17 -13.29 -1.83
C ARG A 96 8.06 -12.14 -1.41
N VAL A 97 8.02 -11.82 -0.12
CA VAL A 97 8.63 -10.62 0.42
C VAL A 97 9.62 -10.95 1.53
N ASP A 98 10.70 -10.19 1.62
CA ASP A 98 11.43 -10.04 2.88
C ASP A 98 10.61 -9.12 3.79
N LEU A 99 10.01 -9.71 4.83
CA LEU A 99 9.11 -8.97 5.73
C LEU A 99 9.85 -7.88 6.52
N ALA A 100 11.14 -8.07 6.84
CA ALA A 100 11.92 -7.06 7.54
C ALA A 100 12.21 -5.87 6.62
N ALA A 101 12.61 -6.12 5.38
CA ALA A 101 12.80 -5.06 4.38
C ALA A 101 11.48 -4.31 4.09
N LEU A 102 10.35 -5.03 4.02
CA LEU A 102 9.03 -4.44 3.81
C LEU A 102 8.63 -3.49 4.94
N ARG A 103 8.95 -3.80 6.20
CA ARG A 103 8.72 -2.91 7.35
C ARG A 103 9.58 -1.66 7.32
N GLU A 104 10.81 -1.73 6.82
CA GLU A 104 11.62 -0.51 6.62
C GLU A 104 11.05 0.35 5.48
N TYR A 105 10.60 -0.28 4.40
CA TYR A 105 9.93 0.40 3.29
C TYR A 105 8.63 1.08 3.74
N GLU A 106 7.80 0.41 4.57
CA GLU A 106 6.58 0.97 5.15
C GLU A 106 6.84 2.32 5.83
N LYS A 107 7.86 2.39 6.70
CA LYS A 107 8.20 3.63 7.43
C LYS A 107 8.48 4.79 6.47
N LEU A 108 9.14 4.52 5.35
CA LEU A 108 9.46 5.52 4.34
C LEU A 108 8.21 5.97 3.58
N VAL A 109 7.35 5.03 3.18
CA VAL A 109 6.08 5.33 2.50
C VAL A 109 5.15 6.14 3.41
N ILE A 110 5.01 5.76 4.68
CA ILE A 110 4.22 6.50 5.68
C ILE A 110 4.74 7.93 5.83
N LYS A 111 6.06 8.09 5.99
CA LYS A 111 6.68 9.42 6.09
C LYS A 111 6.44 10.27 4.84
N ALA A 112 6.57 9.68 3.66
CA ALA A 112 6.34 10.37 2.39
C ALA A 112 4.88 10.79 2.23
N ALA A 113 3.93 9.90 2.53
CA ALA A 113 2.50 10.18 2.45
C ALA A 113 2.09 11.34 3.38
N HIS A 114 2.54 11.30 4.65
CA HIS A 114 2.27 12.40 5.58
C HIS A 114 2.91 13.72 5.16
N GLY A 115 4.17 13.70 4.72
CA GLY A 115 4.87 14.90 4.27
C GLY A 115 4.20 15.54 3.06
N TRP A 116 3.77 14.73 2.09
CA TRP A 116 3.06 15.20 0.90
C TRP A 116 1.69 15.78 1.25
N LEU A 117 0.86 15.07 2.02
CA LEU A 117 -0.47 15.57 2.40
C LEU A 117 -0.40 16.85 3.26
N ALA A 118 0.65 17.00 4.07
CA ALA A 118 0.91 18.21 4.84
C ALA A 118 1.26 19.43 3.97
N SER A 119 1.72 19.22 2.74
CA SER A 119 2.07 20.28 1.80
C SER A 119 0.91 20.77 0.93
N LEU A 120 -0.21 20.04 0.89
CA LEU A 120 -1.34 20.35 0.00
C LEU A 120 -2.19 21.50 0.56
N SER A 121 -2.63 22.39 -0.33
CA SER A 121 -3.72 23.32 -0.08
C SER A 121 -5.08 22.72 -0.48
N PRO A 122 -6.21 23.32 -0.06
CA PRO A 122 -7.53 22.91 -0.54
C PRO A 122 -7.68 22.98 -2.06
N GLU A 123 -7.05 23.95 -2.72
CA GLU A 123 -7.11 24.12 -4.18
C GLU A 123 -6.37 23.00 -4.92
N ASP A 124 -5.29 22.47 -4.35
CA ASP A 124 -4.55 21.34 -4.94
C ASP A 124 -5.44 20.10 -5.07
N LEU A 125 -6.44 19.95 -4.20
CA LEU A 125 -7.35 18.81 -4.19
C LEU A 125 -8.26 18.73 -5.43
N GLU A 126 -8.44 19.86 -6.13
CA GLU A 126 -9.27 19.96 -7.34
C GLU A 126 -8.51 19.60 -8.62
N ARG A 127 -7.18 19.46 -8.53
CA ARG A 127 -6.34 19.07 -9.68
C ARG A 127 -6.80 17.72 -10.22
N GLN A 128 -6.99 17.65 -11.54
CA GLN A 128 -7.40 16.42 -12.21
C GLN A 128 -6.21 15.46 -12.39
N VAL A 129 -6.46 14.18 -12.14
CA VAL A 129 -5.50 13.08 -12.23
C VAL A 129 -6.08 12.02 -13.15
N LYS A 130 -5.32 11.62 -14.17
CA LYS A 130 -5.68 10.48 -15.02
C LYS A 130 -5.30 9.19 -14.30
N THR A 131 -6.31 8.38 -14.01
CA THR A 131 -6.15 7.08 -13.34
C THR A 131 -6.63 5.94 -14.25
N PRO A 132 -6.35 4.67 -13.90
CA PRO A 132 -6.85 3.52 -14.67
C PRO A 132 -8.37 3.42 -14.74
N ILE A 133 -9.11 4.06 -13.82
CA ILE A 133 -10.58 4.04 -13.77
C ILE A 133 -11.23 5.33 -14.28
N GLY A 134 -10.43 6.20 -14.90
CA GLY A 134 -10.89 7.49 -15.43
C GLY A 134 -10.20 8.69 -14.78
N GLU A 135 -10.71 9.87 -15.07
CA GLU A 135 -10.22 11.11 -14.50
C GLU A 135 -10.88 11.34 -13.12
N LEU A 136 -10.06 11.60 -12.11
CA LEU A 136 -10.48 11.89 -10.74
C LEU A 136 -9.84 13.20 -10.28
N SER A 137 -10.49 13.93 -9.37
CA SER A 137 -9.78 14.99 -8.63
C SER A 137 -8.70 14.37 -7.74
N LEU A 138 -7.72 15.15 -7.31
CA LEU A 138 -6.67 14.67 -6.44
C LEU A 138 -7.24 14.14 -5.12
N ALA A 139 -8.27 14.79 -4.56
CA ALA A 139 -8.96 14.27 -3.38
C ALA A 139 -9.63 12.91 -3.62
N GLN A 140 -10.31 12.73 -4.76
CA GLN A 140 -10.93 11.46 -5.13
C GLN A 140 -9.86 10.37 -5.35
N MET A 141 -8.72 10.72 -5.95
CA MET A 141 -7.61 9.79 -6.09
C MET A 141 -7.07 9.33 -4.72
N VAL A 142 -6.87 10.24 -3.77
CA VAL A 142 -6.44 9.90 -2.40
C VAL A 142 -7.49 9.02 -1.70
N GLU A 143 -8.76 9.34 -1.84
CA GLU A 143 -9.83 8.51 -1.29
C GLU A 143 -9.77 7.09 -1.86
N THR A 144 -9.76 6.95 -3.18
CA THR A 144 -9.96 5.66 -3.84
C THR A 144 -8.70 4.79 -3.82
N PHE A 145 -7.55 5.36 -4.17
CA PHE A 145 -6.30 4.61 -4.34
C PHE A 145 -5.41 4.58 -3.10
N VAL A 146 -5.72 5.35 -2.06
CA VAL A 146 -4.99 5.32 -0.78
C VAL A 146 -5.92 4.84 0.33
N ILE A 147 -6.94 5.61 0.69
CA ILE A 147 -7.74 5.34 1.90
C ILE A 147 -8.56 4.05 1.75
N TRP A 148 -9.42 3.97 0.74
CA TRP A 148 -10.27 2.80 0.49
C TRP A 148 -9.41 1.56 0.23
N HIS A 149 -8.37 1.70 -0.60
CA HIS A 149 -7.47 0.62 -0.99
C HIS A 149 -6.76 -0.01 0.21
N ILE A 150 -6.16 0.80 1.10
CA ILE A 150 -5.55 0.31 2.34
C ILE A 150 -6.58 -0.42 3.20
N ASN A 151 -7.75 0.18 3.42
CA ASN A 151 -8.78 -0.40 4.29
C ASN A 151 -9.30 -1.74 3.74
N ALA A 152 -9.46 -1.87 2.43
CA ALA A 152 -9.85 -3.12 1.78
C ALA A 152 -8.81 -4.22 2.04
N HIS A 153 -7.54 -3.94 1.81
CA HIS A 153 -6.47 -4.92 2.02
C HIS A 153 -6.21 -5.22 3.49
N CYS A 154 -6.43 -4.28 4.42
CA CYS A 154 -6.41 -4.57 5.86
C CYS A 154 -7.47 -5.62 6.23
N GLY A 155 -8.65 -5.57 5.60
CA GLY A 155 -9.70 -6.57 5.77
C GLY A 155 -9.28 -7.95 5.26
N GLU A 156 -8.68 -8.00 4.07
CA GLU A 156 -8.15 -9.25 3.50
C GLU A 156 -7.04 -9.85 4.37
N ILE A 157 -6.06 -9.04 4.78
CA ILE A 157 -4.96 -9.47 5.66
C ILE A 157 -5.52 -9.99 6.99
N SER A 158 -6.47 -9.28 7.59
CA SER A 158 -7.12 -9.71 8.84
C SER A 158 -7.80 -11.06 8.69
N ALA A 159 -8.55 -11.27 7.61
CA ALA A 159 -9.23 -12.53 7.35
C ALA A 159 -8.23 -13.68 7.15
N LEU A 160 -7.15 -13.44 6.40
CA LEU A 160 -6.10 -14.42 6.14
C LEU A 160 -5.28 -14.77 7.39
N LYS A 161 -5.05 -13.81 8.30
CA LYS A 161 -4.50 -14.09 9.63
C LYS A 161 -5.43 -15.00 10.43
N GLY A 162 -6.74 -14.72 10.39
CA GLY A 162 -7.77 -15.56 11.00
C GLY A 162 -7.76 -17.01 10.49
N CYS A 163 -7.60 -17.21 9.17
CA CYS A 163 -7.45 -18.54 8.58
C CYS A 163 -6.23 -19.31 9.10
N GLN A 164 -5.21 -18.61 9.58
CA GLN A 164 -4.00 -19.17 10.16
C GLN A 164 -4.07 -19.28 11.70
N GLY A 165 -5.22 -18.98 12.31
CA GLY A 165 -5.43 -19.02 13.75
C GLY A 165 -4.85 -17.83 14.52
N ALA A 166 -4.46 -16.76 13.82
CA ALA A 166 -3.95 -15.53 14.42
C ALA A 166 -5.04 -14.44 14.52
N THR A 167 -4.83 -13.47 15.40
CA THR A 167 -5.73 -12.31 15.53
C THR A 167 -5.60 -11.39 14.31
N GLY A 168 -6.72 -11.01 13.70
CA GLY A 168 -6.79 -10.05 12.58
C GLY A 168 -6.70 -8.61 13.07
N TYR A 169 -7.79 -7.85 12.91
CA TYR A 169 -7.91 -6.50 13.47
C TYR A 169 -7.71 -6.47 14.99
N PRO A 170 -7.23 -5.35 15.55
CA PRO A 170 -6.92 -5.23 16.98
C PRO A 170 -8.13 -4.91 17.87
N PHE A 171 -9.36 -4.97 17.34
CA PHE A 171 -10.61 -4.61 18.03
C PHE A 171 -11.73 -5.62 17.76
#